data_AF-A0ABD2ZMV8-F1
#
_entry.id   AF-A0ABD2ZMV8-F1
#
_cell.length_a   1.000
_cell.length_b   1.000
_cell.length_c   1.000
_cell.angle_alpha   90.00
_cell.angle_beta   90.00
_cell.angle_gamma   90.00
#
_symmetry.space_group_name_H-M   'P 1'
#
loop_
_entity.id
_entity.type
_entity.pdbx_description
1 polymer ?
#
loop_
_entity_poly.entity_id
_entity_poly.type
_entity_poly.pdbx_seq_one_letter_code
_entity_poly.pdbx_strand_id
1 'polypeptide(L)'
;MEKSLKRMDKKVLDLSSSLKGMSQKNEGIDSTLRILENKQESTERVMRDLIGKYEHLVAYMAQMNKSLLNLSKEKGVNESCKSPIMGRVSVGSKGGETSKANRNNSKGRREVKIPKIDFPTFKGENPREWIKKVERFFQLLVVDENQMVAVAEM
;
A
#
# COMPACT_ATOMS: atom_id res chain seq x y z
N MET A 1 -42.79 -8.95 -61.54
CA MET A 1 -42.98 -9.59 -60.22
C MET A 1 -41.75 -10.36 -59.77
N GLU A 2 -41.23 -11.30 -60.57
CA GLU A 2 -40.10 -12.18 -60.23
C GLU A 2 -38.78 -11.48 -59.83
N LYS A 3 -38.41 -10.38 -60.49
CA LYS A 3 -37.21 -9.59 -60.15
C LYS A 3 -37.29 -8.96 -58.75
N SER A 4 -38.49 -8.62 -58.29
CA SER A 4 -38.70 -8.06 -56.95
C SER A 4 -38.54 -9.14 -55.88
N LEU A 5 -39.07 -10.34 -56.16
CA LEU A 5 -38.94 -11.51 -55.30
C LEU A 5 -37.47 -11.88 -55.05
N LYS A 6 -36.67 -12.01 -56.13
CA LYS A 6 -35.23 -12.30 -56.03
C LYS A 6 -34.45 -11.25 -55.24
N ARG A 7 -34.85 -9.98 -55.31
CA ARG A 7 -34.24 -8.90 -54.49
C ARG A 7 -34.59 -9.04 -53.02
N MET A 8 -35.81 -9.48 -52.73
CA MET A 8 -36.28 -9.70 -51.36
C MET A 8 -35.57 -10.89 -50.72
N ASP A 9 -35.43 -12.00 -51.45
CA ASP A 9 -34.72 -13.19 -50.98
C ASP A 9 -33.26 -12.87 -50.63
N LYS A 10 -32.59 -12.09 -51.49
CA LYS A 10 -31.23 -11.62 -51.21
C LYS A 10 -31.16 -10.79 -49.92
N LYS A 11 -32.09 -9.86 -49.72
CA LYS A 11 -32.15 -9.05 -48.49
C LYS A 11 -32.40 -9.89 -47.24
N VAL A 12 -33.26 -10.90 -47.33
CA VAL A 12 -33.55 -11.83 -46.22
C VAL A 12 -32.31 -12.64 -45.86
N LEU A 13 -31.55 -13.11 -46.85
CA LEU A 13 -30.28 -13.80 -46.64
C LEU A 13 -29.24 -12.89 -45.96
N ASP A 14 -29.07 -11.66 -46.44
CA ASP A 14 -28.12 -10.70 -45.88
C ASP A 14 -28.47 -10.37 -44.41
N LEU A 15 -29.75 -10.13 -44.12
CA LEU A 15 -30.24 -9.89 -42.75
C LEU A 15 -30.03 -11.11 -41.85
N SER A 16 -30.28 -12.31 -42.35
CA SER A 16 -30.09 -13.56 -41.59
C SER A 16 -28.61 -13.77 -41.24
N SER A 17 -27.71 -13.50 -42.19
CA SER A 17 -26.26 -13.55 -41.94
C SER A 17 -25.82 -12.50 -40.92
N SER A 18 -26.36 -11.28 -41.02
CA SER A 18 -26.08 -10.20 -40.06
C SER A 18 -26.55 -10.55 -38.66
N LEU A 19 -27.78 -11.06 -38.53
CA LEU A 19 -28.38 -11.48 -37.26
C LEU A 19 -27.56 -12.61 -36.60
N LYS A 20 -27.11 -13.59 -37.38
CA LYS A 20 -26.24 -14.66 -36.89
C LYS A 20 -24.91 -14.10 -36.35
N GLY A 21 -24.31 -13.15 -37.08
CA GLY A 21 -23.10 -12.46 -36.64
C GLY A 21 -23.31 -11.65 -35.35
N MET A 22 -24.46 -10.99 -35.20
CA MET A 22 -24.84 -10.29 -33.97
C MET A 22 -25.03 -11.25 -32.80
N SER A 23 -25.70 -12.39 -33.01
CA SER A 23 -25.88 -13.42 -31.98
C SER A 23 -24.55 -13.92 -31.43
N GLN A 24 -23.61 -14.25 -32.33
CA GLN A 24 -22.27 -14.73 -31.93
C GLN A 24 -21.49 -13.66 -31.16
N LYS A 25 -21.62 -12.39 -31.54
CA LYS A 25 -21.01 -11.27 -30.80
C LYS A 25 -21.61 -11.12 -29.41
N ASN A 26 -22.92 -11.24 -29.28
CA ASN A 26 -23.60 -11.16 -27.98
C ASN A 26 -23.14 -12.30 -27.05
N GLU A 27 -23.03 -13.53 -27.54
CA GLU A 27 -22.47 -14.65 -26.76
C GLU A 27 -21.03 -14.36 -26.29
N GLY A 28 -20.20 -13.74 -27.14
CA GLY A 28 -18.86 -13.31 -26.77
C GLY A 28 -18.83 -12.22 -25.70
N ILE A 29 -19.79 -11.29 -25.75
CA ILE A 29 -19.97 -10.25 -24.73
C ILE A 29 -20.37 -10.89 -23.39
N ASP A 30 -21.33 -11.80 -23.40
CA ASP A 30 -21.78 -12.50 -22.17
C ASP A 30 -20.64 -13.27 -21.51
N SER A 31 -19.82 -13.94 -22.32
CA SER A 31 -18.60 -14.61 -21.83
C SER A 31 -17.61 -13.61 -21.20
N THR A 32 -17.40 -12.46 -21.85
CA THR A 32 -16.49 -11.42 -21.35
C THR A 32 -17.00 -10.79 -20.07
N LEU A 33 -18.29 -10.49 -19.99
CA LEU A 33 -18.93 -9.94 -18.80
C LEU A 33 -18.77 -10.87 -17.60
N ARG A 34 -18.99 -12.17 -17.78
CA ARG A 34 -18.81 -13.16 -16.72
C ARG A 34 -17.39 -13.18 -16.15
N ILE A 35 -16.38 -13.05 -17.00
CA ILE A 35 -14.97 -12.97 -16.58
C ILE A 35 -14.74 -11.69 -15.77
N LEU A 36 -15.28 -10.56 -16.22
CA LEU A 36 -15.15 -9.27 -15.53
C LEU A 36 -15.85 -9.27 -14.18
N GLU A 37 -17.05 -9.84 -14.08
CA GLU A 37 -17.80 -9.98 -12.82
C GLU A 37 -17.02 -10.80 -11.80
N ASN A 38 -16.51 -11.98 -12.19
CA ASN A 38 -15.70 -12.82 -11.30
C ASN A 38 -14.44 -12.07 -10.81
N LYS A 39 -13.80 -11.31 -11.70
CA LYS A 39 -12.62 -10.51 -11.36
C LYS A 39 -12.99 -9.38 -10.40
N GLN A 40 -14.09 -8.68 -10.64
CA GLN A 40 -14.60 -7.65 -9.75
C GLN A 40 -14.92 -8.24 -8.37
N GLU A 41 -15.64 -9.35 -8.31
CA GLU A 41 -16.00 -10.00 -7.05
C GLU A 41 -14.76 -10.39 -6.24
N SER A 42 -13.72 -10.91 -6.90
CA SER A 42 -12.43 -11.21 -6.28
C SER A 42 -11.79 -9.97 -5.67
N THR A 43 -11.75 -8.85 -6.41
CA THR A 43 -11.19 -7.59 -5.89
C THR A 43 -11.98 -7.02 -4.71
N GLU A 44 -13.30 -7.15 -4.73
CA GLU A 44 -14.16 -6.71 -3.64
C GLU A 44 -13.95 -7.54 -2.36
N ARG A 45 -13.73 -8.86 -2.50
CA ARG A 45 -13.40 -9.73 -1.35
C ARG A 45 -12.11 -9.26 -0.67
N VAL A 46 -11.06 -9.02 -1.44
CA VAL A 46 -9.77 -8.54 -0.90
C VAL A 46 -9.93 -7.18 -0.22
N MET A 47 -10.72 -6.27 -0.80
CA MET A 47 -10.96 -4.96 -0.20
C MET A 47 -11.72 -5.07 1.13
N ARG A 48 -12.77 -5.91 1.21
CA ARG A 48 -13.51 -6.16 2.46
C ARG A 48 -12.62 -6.75 3.54
N ASP A 49 -11.78 -7.72 3.19
CA ASP A 49 -10.83 -8.32 4.14
C ASP A 49 -9.83 -7.29 4.68
N LEU A 50 -9.32 -6.42 3.81
CA LEU A 50 -8.41 -5.36 4.19
C LEU A 50 -9.07 -4.33 5.12
N ILE A 51 -10.29 -3.90 4.80
CA ILE A 51 -11.09 -3.00 5.64
C ILE A 51 -11.28 -3.64 7.03
N GLY A 52 -11.66 -4.92 7.09
CA GLY A 52 -11.84 -5.62 8.37
C GLY A 52 -10.55 -5.67 9.21
N LYS A 53 -9.40 -5.88 8.57
CA LYS A 53 -8.09 -5.82 9.26
C LYS A 53 -7.79 -4.43 9.83
N TYR A 54 -8.11 -3.36 9.08
CA TYR A 54 -7.95 -2.00 9.56
C TYR A 54 -8.88 -1.66 10.73
N GLU A 55 -10.16 -2.04 10.64
CA GLU A 55 -11.13 -1.85 11.72
C GLU A 55 -10.68 -2.57 13.00
N HIS A 56 -10.19 -3.80 12.88
CA HIS A 56 -9.66 -4.56 14.00
C HIS A 56 -8.45 -3.87 14.66
N LEU A 57 -7.51 -3.36 13.86
CA LEU A 57 -6.35 -2.63 14.36
C LEU A 57 -6.76 -1.34 15.08
N VAL A 58 -7.70 -0.58 14.51
CA VAL A 58 -8.24 0.64 15.13
C VAL A 58 -8.90 0.32 16.47
N ALA A 59 -9.69 -0.76 16.55
CA ALA A 59 -10.30 -1.21 17.79
C ALA A 59 -9.24 -1.60 18.85
N TYR A 60 -8.19 -2.33 18.44
CA TYR A 60 -7.09 -2.70 19.33
C TYR A 60 -6.34 -1.47 19.87
N MET A 61 -6.01 -0.51 19.01
CA MET A 61 -5.38 0.75 19.41
C MET A 61 -6.27 1.57 20.36
N ALA A 62 -7.58 1.63 20.09
CA ALA A 62 -8.53 2.30 20.98
C ALA A 62 -8.57 1.63 22.38
N GLN A 63 -8.52 0.30 22.43
CA GLN A 63 -8.46 -0.45 23.69
C GLN A 63 -7.17 -0.18 24.46
N MET A 64 -6.00 -0.21 23.80
CA MET A 64 -4.72 0.10 24.45
C MET A 64 -4.70 1.53 25.01
N ASN A 65 -5.14 2.51 24.22
CA ASN A 65 -5.21 3.90 24.65
C ASN A 65 -6.15 4.09 25.85
N LYS A 66 -7.29 3.39 25.87
CA LYS A 66 -8.21 3.37 27.02
C LYS A 66 -7.53 2.82 28.28
N SER A 67 -6.77 1.73 28.17
CA SER A 67 -6.03 1.16 29.29
C SER A 67 -4.95 2.11 29.83
N LEU A 68 -4.19 2.77 28.94
CA LEU A 68 -3.20 3.79 29.32
C LEU A 68 -3.83 4.98 30.05
N LEU A 69 -4.98 5.45 29.59
CA LEU A 69 -5.73 6.52 30.25
C LEU A 69 -6.22 6.10 31.65
N ASN A 70 -6.69 4.85 31.81
CA ASN A 70 -7.10 4.34 33.12
C ASN A 70 -5.92 4.27 34.11
N LEU A 71 -4.74 3.83 33.66
CA LEU A 71 -3.50 3.85 34.46
C LEU A 71 -3.07 5.27 34.89
N SER A 72 -3.30 6.27 34.04
CA SER A 72 -3.04 7.67 34.37
C SER A 72 -4.01 8.24 35.41
N LYS A 73 -5.23 7.69 35.47
CA LYS A 73 -6.29 8.13 36.38
C LYS A 73 -6.12 7.55 37.80
N GLU A 74 -5.46 6.40 37.94
CA GLU A 74 -5.16 5.79 39.25
C GLU A 74 -3.90 6.36 39.95
N LYS A 75 -3.11 7.21 39.26
CA LYS A 75 -2.01 7.98 39.88
C LYS A 75 -2.41 9.42 40.25
N GLY A 76 -3.65 9.62 40.67
CA GLY A 76 -4.12 10.89 41.24
C GLY A 76 -3.87 10.97 42.74
N VAL A 77 -2.61 11.18 43.15
CA VAL A 77 -2.27 11.66 44.51
C VAL A 77 -1.36 12.88 44.40
N ASN A 78 -1.96 14.00 44.81
CA ASN A 78 -1.37 15.22 45.36
C ASN A 78 -0.71 16.26 44.45
N GLU A 79 -1.07 17.47 44.81
CA GLU A 79 -0.76 18.78 44.27
C GLU A 79 0.72 19.14 44.31
N SER A 80 1.03 20.22 43.58
CA SER A 80 2.18 21.11 43.73
C SER A 80 3.37 20.82 42.83
N CYS A 81 3.45 21.59 41.73
CA CYS A 81 4.57 22.50 41.52
C CYS A 81 4.07 23.72 40.73
N LYS A 82 3.87 24.84 41.43
CA LYS A 82 3.81 26.16 40.81
C LYS A 82 5.17 26.46 40.20
N SER A 83 5.23 26.93 38.97
CA SER A 83 6.39 27.67 38.45
C SER A 83 5.91 28.83 37.57
N PRO A 84 6.58 30.00 37.63
CA PRO A 84 5.98 31.26 37.25
C PRO A 84 6.12 31.55 35.76
N ILE A 85 5.15 32.32 35.28
CA ILE A 85 5.09 33.02 34.00
C ILE A 85 6.37 33.83 33.75
N MET A 86 7.00 33.68 32.58
CA MET A 86 7.76 34.73 31.89
C MET A 86 8.07 34.36 30.43
N GLY A 87 7.46 35.08 29.50
CA GLY A 87 8.22 35.69 28.39
C GLY A 87 8.40 34.92 27.07
N ARG A 88 7.64 35.41 26.07
CA ARG A 88 8.05 35.68 24.68
C ARG A 88 8.10 34.54 23.65
N VAL A 89 7.15 34.70 22.72
CA VAL A 89 7.19 34.36 21.30
C VAL A 89 8.50 34.82 20.64
N SER A 90 9.14 33.94 19.86
CA SER A 90 10.04 34.36 18.78
C SER A 90 9.92 33.41 17.59
N VAL A 91 9.47 33.96 16.48
CA VAL A 91 9.40 33.39 15.14
C VAL A 91 10.71 33.74 14.44
N GLY A 92 11.34 32.78 13.73
CA GLY A 92 12.29 33.11 12.65
C GLY A 92 13.51 32.20 12.48
N SER A 93 13.45 31.37 11.43
CA SER A 93 14.44 31.17 10.34
C SER A 93 15.97 31.21 10.55
N LYS A 94 16.59 30.23 9.88
CA LYS A 94 17.89 30.17 9.16
C LYS A 94 18.95 29.22 9.74
N GLY A 95 19.53 28.47 8.79
CA GLY A 95 20.53 27.43 9.00
C GLY A 95 21.93 27.95 9.30
N GLY A 96 22.84 27.00 9.50
CA GLY A 96 24.26 27.25 9.74
C GLY A 96 24.91 26.04 10.39
N GLU A 97 25.77 25.37 9.65
CA GLU A 97 26.63 24.26 10.06
C GLU A 97 27.43 24.60 11.33
N THR A 98 27.72 23.61 12.19
CA THR A 98 29.07 23.41 12.73
C THR A 98 29.17 22.10 13.51
N SER A 99 30.20 21.37 13.13
CA SER A 99 30.70 20.10 13.64
C SER A 99 31.12 20.20 15.12
N LYS A 100 30.64 19.28 15.97
CA LYS A 100 31.38 18.89 17.18
C LYS A 100 31.36 17.37 17.34
N ALA A 101 32.54 16.80 17.07
CA ALA A 101 32.90 15.43 17.40
C ALA A 101 32.87 15.24 18.92
N ASN A 102 32.06 14.30 19.41
CA ASN A 102 32.16 13.82 20.79
C ASN A 102 32.80 12.43 20.77
N ARG A 103 34.10 12.37 21.08
CA ARG A 103 34.86 11.13 21.25
C ARG A 103 34.62 10.58 22.66
N ASN A 104 33.63 9.70 22.81
CA ASN A 104 33.54 8.86 23.99
C ASN A 104 34.04 7.45 23.66
N ASN A 105 35.21 7.17 24.20
CA ASN A 105 35.89 5.89 24.20
C ASN A 105 35.24 4.96 25.23
N SER A 106 34.38 4.04 24.78
CA SER A 106 33.94 2.91 25.59
C SER A 106 34.24 1.61 24.85
N LYS A 107 35.18 0.84 25.42
CA LYS A 107 35.44 -0.55 25.06
C LYS A 107 34.18 -1.37 25.33
N GLY A 108 33.57 -1.93 24.30
CA GLY A 108 32.47 -2.89 24.45
C GLY A 108 31.89 -3.25 23.11
N ARG A 109 32.11 -4.51 22.68
CA ARG A 109 31.62 -5.17 21.45
C ARG A 109 31.80 -4.37 20.16
N ARG A 110 32.56 -4.94 19.21
CA ARG A 110 32.50 -4.50 17.81
C ARG A 110 31.11 -4.84 17.27
N GLU A 111 30.11 -4.03 17.59
CA GLU A 111 28.89 -3.94 16.80
C GLU A 111 29.36 -3.54 15.41
N VAL A 112 29.30 -4.49 14.48
CA VAL A 112 29.47 -4.22 13.06
C VAL A 112 28.39 -3.18 12.75
N LYS A 113 28.78 -1.91 12.67
CA LYS A 113 27.88 -0.84 12.29
C LYS A 113 27.46 -1.15 10.86
N ILE A 114 26.29 -1.77 10.71
CA ILE A 114 25.67 -1.99 9.40
C ILE A 114 25.57 -0.58 8.79
N PRO A 115 26.20 -0.34 7.61
CA PRO A 115 26.06 0.93 6.95
C PRO A 115 24.56 1.24 6.81
N LYS A 116 24.15 2.44 7.23
CA LYS A 116 22.79 2.91 6.99
C LYS A 116 22.67 3.17 5.48
N ILE A 117 22.35 2.13 4.74
CA ILE A 117 22.02 2.21 3.32
C ILE A 117 20.53 2.55 3.26
N ASP A 118 20.17 3.52 2.43
CA ASP A 118 18.77 3.87 2.19
C ASP A 118 18.15 2.95 1.14
N PHE A 119 16.85 2.67 1.28
CA PHE A 119 16.11 1.86 0.32
C PHE A 119 16.05 2.56 -1.06
N PRO A 120 16.35 1.86 -2.17
CA PRO A 120 16.34 2.47 -3.50
C PRO A 120 14.97 3.05 -3.88
N THR A 121 14.90 4.37 -4.12
CA THR A 121 13.67 5.03 -4.59
C THR A 121 13.54 4.93 -6.11
N PHE A 122 12.38 4.54 -6.62
CA PHE A 122 12.10 4.56 -8.06
C PHE A 122 11.83 6.00 -8.54
N LYS A 123 12.69 6.52 -9.42
CA LYS A 123 12.58 7.88 -9.98
C LYS A 123 12.37 7.90 -11.50
N GLY A 124 11.76 6.85 -12.05
CA GLY A 124 11.57 6.69 -13.49
C GLY A 124 12.77 6.08 -14.23
N GLU A 125 13.69 5.45 -13.49
CA GLU A 125 14.81 4.69 -14.04
C GLU A 125 14.33 3.40 -14.74
N ASN A 126 15.22 2.69 -15.44
CA ASN A 126 14.89 1.38 -16.01
C ASN A 126 14.44 0.42 -14.89
N PRO A 127 13.22 -0.18 -14.97
CA PRO A 127 12.73 -1.08 -13.93
C PRO A 127 13.67 -2.23 -13.61
N ARG A 128 14.39 -2.76 -14.62
CA ARG A 128 15.36 -3.86 -14.42
C ARG A 128 16.57 -3.43 -13.58
N GLU A 129 17.01 -2.18 -13.75
CA GLU A 129 18.14 -1.65 -12.97
C GLU A 129 17.70 -1.30 -11.55
N TRP A 130 16.49 -0.79 -11.39
CA TRP A 130 15.93 -0.54 -10.07
C TRP A 130 15.78 -1.83 -9.27
N ILE A 131 15.25 -2.90 -9.88
CA ILE A 131 15.15 -4.23 -9.25
C ILE A 131 16.54 -4.70 -8.77
N LYS A 132 17.58 -4.60 -9.61
CA LYS A 132 18.96 -4.97 -9.21
C LYS A 132 19.47 -4.17 -8.00
N LYS A 133 19.15 -2.87 -7.92
CA LYS A 133 19.51 -2.03 -6.76
C LYS A 133 18.80 -2.49 -5.49
N VAL A 134 17.52 -2.86 -5.61
CA VAL A 134 16.71 -3.37 -4.50
C VAL A 134 17.22 -4.73 -4.03
N GLU A 135 17.52 -5.65 -4.94
CA GLU A 135 18.11 -6.96 -4.59
C GLU A 135 19.43 -6.80 -3.84
N ARG A 136 20.31 -5.91 -4.34
CA ARG A 136 21.59 -5.61 -3.68
C ARG A 136 21.40 -4.99 -2.31
N PHE A 137 20.38 -4.16 -2.12
CA PHE A 137 20.05 -3.58 -0.82
C PHE A 137 19.72 -4.66 0.22
N PHE A 138 18.87 -5.64 -0.14
CA PHE A 138 18.53 -6.74 0.76
C PHE A 138 19.70 -7.69 1.00
N GLN A 139 20.59 -7.90 0.02
CA GLN A 139 21.82 -8.70 0.23
C GLN A 139 22.80 -8.04 1.21
N LEU A 140 22.83 -6.70 1.28
CA LEU A 140 23.72 -5.95 2.17
C LEU A 140 23.15 -5.76 3.57
N LEU A 141 21.82 -5.75 3.70
CA LEU A 141 21.15 -5.80 4.99
C LEU A 141 21.12 -7.25 5.48
N VAL A 142 22.00 -7.57 6.40
CA VAL A 142 21.87 -8.78 7.23
C VAL A 142 20.69 -8.54 8.17
N VAL A 143 19.48 -8.82 7.70
CA VAL A 143 18.28 -8.85 8.52
C VAL A 143 18.28 -10.18 9.25
N ASP A 144 18.19 -10.14 10.58
CA ASP A 144 18.01 -11.34 11.40
C ASP A 144 16.76 -12.09 10.92
N GLU A 145 16.83 -13.42 10.75
CA GLU A 145 15.70 -14.24 10.29
C GLU A 145 14.45 -14.03 11.16
N ASN A 146 14.62 -13.68 12.43
CA ASN A 146 13.52 -13.37 13.35
C ASN A 146 12.78 -12.06 13.00
N GLN A 147 13.37 -11.20 12.17
CA GLN A 147 12.78 -9.95 11.66
C GLN A 147 12.24 -10.13 10.22
N MET A 148 12.51 -11.26 9.59
CA MET A 148 11.98 -11.58 8.27
C MET A 148 10.56 -12.09 8.42
N VAL A 149 9.61 -11.43 7.76
CA VAL A 149 8.23 -11.91 7.65
C VAL A 149 8.09 -12.59 6.30
N ALA A 150 7.65 -13.85 6.30
CA ALA A 150 7.33 -14.56 5.08
C ALA A 150 6.16 -13.85 4.38
N VAL A 151 6.46 -13.23 3.24
CA VAL A 151 5.43 -12.74 2.32
C VAL A 151 5.10 -13.93 1.40
N ALA A 152 4.25 -14.86 1.89
CA ALA A 152 3.68 -15.91 1.06
C ALA A 152 2.76 -15.24 0.02
N GLU A 153 3.07 -15.34 -1.28
CA GLU A 153 2.86 -16.47 -2.20
C GLU A 153 1.41 -16.42 -2.73
N MET A 154 1.27 -15.99 -3.99
CA MET A 154 0.03 -16.09 -4.78
C MET A 154 -0.01 -17.43 -5.49
#